data_AF-A0A3D8SUW0-F1
#
_entry.id   AF-A0A3D8SUW0-F1
#
_cell.length_a   1.000
_cell.length_b   1.000
_cell.length_c   1.000
_cell.angle_alpha   90.00
_cell.angle_beta   90.00
_cell.angle_gamma   90.00
#
_symmetry.space_group_name_H-M   'P 1'
#
loop_
_entity.id
_entity.type
_entity.pdbx_description
1 polymer ?
#
loop_
_entity_poly.entity_id
_entity_poly.type
_entity_poly.pdbx_seq_one_letter_code
_entity_poly.pdbx_strand_id
1 'polypeptide(L)'
;MNYLTAAYGSGSSNGSATATAANFCAFSLGSETVSSGRSPASNNSIIAYTPSRGLLPLRGVWPLYPTCDVLVPHTRTMSDLFKVLNVLAITDQSPEGDFWNEQGYITLPRAESVRPTRFEELKRLSSLRGKRLGVPSMFISSGDLPNSTRTRPSILKLWDSAKAALQSCGATVVEVDFPLLSIYEANIDRNQLVNVKSLPERWPAKERSDLVAHAWDDFLIANGQPGLDSLTCVNPDDIFPLAPGSLRGAPLPSNQLQWKQIVEYPKTKPDSIFDIPEMEQALKALENARKETLEEWMDKEGLDAIVFPANADIGRADADVNPDSSQFAWENGVKYSNGNQAIRHLGVPTVSVPMGVMEDTQMPVNLTFAGKAYEDNKLLEYGYAFEQATKYRSLPRLVPELDSDVLKIPGNRGGAGTGFTETAQIEVQEQSKEITDSTVSVKVQGTFNLTEDNKLEQFSCYVNGNPVEIKVEEARWSLVETYAKSARDNMWSRWRSPAAHQVIIILVARFKTARAVGKLLLL
;
A
#
# COMPACT_ATOMS: atom_id res chain seq x y z
N MET A 1 -0.23 -12.25 17.65
CA MET A 1 -0.44 -10.79 17.60
C MET A 1 -1.85 -10.52 18.13
N ASN A 2 -2.06 -9.52 18.98
CA ASN A 2 -3.37 -9.23 19.59
C ASN A 2 -4.17 -8.16 18.83
N TYR A 3 -3.56 -7.53 17.83
CA TYR A 3 -4.10 -6.43 17.05
C TYR A 3 -3.82 -6.64 15.57
N LEU A 4 -4.65 -6.05 14.71
CA LEU A 4 -4.52 -6.14 13.26
C LEU A 4 -3.35 -5.29 12.75
N THR A 5 -2.65 -5.78 11.73
CA THR A 5 -1.58 -5.06 11.02
C THR A 5 -2.12 -4.05 10.00
N ALA A 6 -3.44 -3.86 9.91
CA ALA A 6 -4.11 -2.82 9.14
C ALA A 6 -5.54 -2.64 9.67
N ALA A 7 -6.20 -1.54 9.31
CA ALA A 7 -7.63 -1.35 9.55
C ALA A 7 -8.47 -2.43 8.85
N TYR A 8 -9.48 -2.95 9.55
CA TYR A 8 -10.29 -4.07 9.08
C TYR A 8 -11.13 -3.73 7.83
N GLY A 9 -11.66 -2.51 7.76
CA GLY A 9 -12.50 -2.07 6.65
C GLY A 9 -11.71 -1.68 5.39
N SER A 10 -10.50 -1.14 5.52
CA SER A 10 -9.63 -0.80 4.39
C SER A 10 -8.15 -0.85 4.78
N GLY A 11 -7.54 -1.99 4.46
CA GLY A 11 -6.16 -2.33 4.81
C GLY A 11 -5.60 -3.44 3.91
N SER A 12 -5.95 -3.44 2.62
CA SER A 12 -5.62 -4.56 1.72
C SER A 12 -4.12 -4.75 1.50
N SER A 13 -3.30 -3.69 1.60
CA SER A 13 -1.83 -3.80 1.55
C SER A 13 -1.18 -4.27 2.87
N ASN A 14 -1.90 -5.04 3.70
CA ASN A 14 -1.42 -5.55 4.99
C ASN A 14 -0.13 -6.40 4.86
N GLY A 15 -0.06 -7.28 3.86
CA GLY A 15 1.13 -8.10 3.59
C GLY A 15 2.32 -7.26 3.16
N SER A 16 2.09 -6.28 2.29
CA SER A 16 3.10 -5.32 1.82
C SER A 16 3.76 -4.58 3.00
N ALA A 17 2.96 -3.99 3.88
CA ALA A 17 3.50 -3.26 5.03
C ALA A 17 4.16 -4.18 6.07
N THR A 18 3.55 -5.34 6.36
CA THR A 18 4.11 -6.33 7.29
C THR A 18 5.48 -6.81 6.78
N ALA A 19 5.60 -7.14 5.49
CA ALA A 19 6.85 -7.58 4.88
C ALA A 19 7.93 -6.50 4.91
N THR A 20 7.59 -5.24 4.61
CA THR A 20 8.53 -4.11 4.68
C THR A 20 9.00 -3.85 6.11
N ALA A 21 8.08 -3.89 7.09
CA ALA A 21 8.40 -3.68 8.49
C ALA A 21 9.27 -4.80 9.09
N ALA A 22 9.01 -6.04 8.66
CA ALA A 22 9.73 -7.26 9.06
C ALA A 22 11.04 -7.49 8.29
N ASN A 23 11.47 -6.55 7.45
CA ASN A 23 12.68 -6.65 6.62
C ASN A 23 12.70 -7.83 5.62
N PHE A 24 11.54 -8.36 5.23
CA PHE A 24 11.46 -9.40 4.19
C PHE A 24 11.76 -8.87 2.79
N CYS A 25 11.72 -7.55 2.61
CA CYS A 25 12.08 -6.86 1.38
C CYS A 25 12.70 -5.48 1.70
N ALA A 26 13.44 -4.92 0.74
CA ALA A 26 14.01 -3.58 0.88
C ALA A 26 12.92 -2.49 0.95
N PHE A 27 11.91 -2.63 0.10
CA PHE A 27 10.68 -1.85 0.03
C PHE A 27 9.58 -2.74 -0.55
N SER A 28 8.34 -2.30 -0.46
CA SER A 28 7.22 -2.97 -1.12
C SER A 28 6.32 -1.95 -1.81
N LEU A 29 5.45 -2.45 -2.70
CA LEU A 29 4.40 -1.67 -3.33
C LEU A 29 3.06 -2.15 -2.78
N GLY A 30 2.19 -1.21 -2.45
CA GLY A 30 0.77 -1.44 -2.21
C GLY A 30 -0.05 -0.56 -3.15
N SER A 31 -1.36 -0.57 -2.96
CA SER A 31 -2.28 0.38 -3.59
C SER A 31 -3.26 0.93 -2.56
N GLU A 32 -3.86 2.08 -2.86
CA GLU A 32 -4.87 2.68 -2.00
C GLU A 32 -6.08 3.20 -2.77
N THR A 33 -7.25 2.69 -2.39
CA THR A 33 -8.58 3.15 -2.85
C THR A 33 -9.30 3.99 -1.79
N VAL A 34 -9.14 3.64 -0.50
CA VAL A 34 -9.69 4.38 0.65
C VAL A 34 -8.57 4.69 1.64
N SER A 35 -8.06 3.67 2.33
CA SER A 35 -6.90 3.79 3.23
C SER A 35 -5.94 2.58 3.16
N SER A 36 -6.09 1.71 2.18
CA SER A 36 -5.32 0.47 2.01
C SER A 36 -3.80 0.61 1.92
N GLY A 37 -3.23 1.81 1.80
CA GLY A 37 -1.79 2.08 1.89
C GLY A 37 -1.40 2.65 3.27
N ARG A 38 -1.96 3.80 3.63
CA ARG A 38 -1.66 4.51 4.89
C ARG A 38 -1.99 3.70 6.14
N SER A 39 -3.12 2.98 6.11
CA SER A 39 -3.58 2.17 7.23
C SER A 39 -2.60 1.05 7.61
N PRO A 40 -2.21 0.16 6.69
CA PRO A 40 -1.18 -0.83 7.00
C PRO A 40 0.18 -0.19 7.30
N ALA A 41 0.54 0.94 6.68
CA ALA A 41 1.78 1.64 7.02
C ALA A 41 1.83 2.13 8.48
N SER A 42 0.73 2.70 8.97
CA SER A 42 0.55 3.14 10.35
C SER A 42 0.73 2.00 11.34
N ASN A 43 -0.02 0.90 11.14
CA ASN A 43 0.00 -0.27 12.02
C ASN A 43 1.31 -1.08 11.97
N ASN A 44 2.23 -0.75 11.05
CA ASN A 44 3.53 -1.42 10.91
C ASN A 44 4.74 -0.48 11.06
N SER A 45 4.55 0.78 11.47
CA SER A 45 5.64 1.75 11.68
C SER A 45 6.53 1.97 10.44
N ILE A 46 5.92 2.09 9.27
CA ILE A 46 6.63 2.34 8.00
C ILE A 46 6.08 3.57 7.29
N ILE A 47 6.83 4.07 6.32
CA ILE A 47 6.46 5.20 5.48
C ILE A 47 5.49 4.73 4.39
N ALA A 48 4.44 5.52 4.13
CA ALA A 48 3.61 5.43 2.93
C ALA A 48 3.52 6.78 2.24
N TYR A 49 3.50 6.77 0.90
CA TYR A 49 3.20 7.94 0.08
C TYR A 49 2.04 7.63 -0.86
N THR A 50 0.97 8.41 -0.76
CA THR A 50 -0.15 8.37 -1.69
C THR A 50 -0.07 9.60 -2.59
N PRO A 51 0.23 9.45 -3.87
CA PRO A 51 0.47 10.58 -4.76
C PRO A 51 -0.79 11.36 -5.11
N SER A 52 -0.61 12.57 -5.64
CA SER A 52 -1.61 13.22 -6.49
C SER A 52 -1.94 12.37 -7.72
N ARG A 53 -3.13 12.59 -8.29
CA ARG A 53 -3.63 11.85 -9.46
C ARG A 53 -2.62 11.86 -10.60
N GLY A 54 -2.39 10.71 -11.22
CA GLY A 54 -1.55 10.57 -12.42
C GLY A 54 -0.02 10.64 -12.20
N LEU A 55 0.49 10.89 -10.98
CA LEU A 55 1.94 11.01 -10.77
C LEU A 55 2.70 9.68 -10.76
N LEU A 56 2.07 8.60 -10.27
CA LEU A 56 2.63 7.25 -10.32
C LEU A 56 1.75 6.40 -11.24
N PRO A 57 2.30 5.81 -12.31
CA PRO A 57 1.53 4.98 -13.23
C PRO A 57 0.82 3.81 -12.54
N LEU A 58 -0.40 3.51 -13.00
CA LEU A 58 -1.24 2.41 -12.49
C LEU A 58 -1.42 1.26 -13.47
N ARG A 59 -0.89 1.34 -14.70
CA ARG A 59 -1.00 0.26 -15.68
C ARG A 59 -0.47 -1.05 -15.10
N GLY A 60 -1.28 -2.11 -15.22
CA GLY A 60 -0.99 -3.44 -14.68
C GLY A 60 -1.28 -3.61 -13.18
N VAL A 61 -1.79 -2.59 -12.49
CA VAL A 61 -2.33 -2.71 -11.13
C VAL A 61 -3.81 -3.10 -11.21
N TRP A 62 -4.22 -4.11 -10.44
CA TRP A 62 -5.62 -4.54 -10.39
C TRP A 62 -6.50 -3.39 -9.85
N PRO A 63 -7.47 -2.88 -10.63
CA PRO A 63 -8.28 -1.73 -10.23
C PRO A 63 -9.36 -2.12 -9.19
N LEU A 64 -9.84 -1.16 -8.41
CA LEU A 64 -11.01 -1.31 -7.53
C LEU A 64 -12.00 -0.17 -7.75
N TYR A 65 -11.65 1.06 -7.39
CA TYR A 65 -12.40 2.26 -7.77
C TYR A 65 -11.47 3.13 -8.61
N PRO A 66 -11.54 3.06 -9.96
CA PRO A 66 -10.57 3.72 -10.84
C PRO A 66 -10.42 5.22 -10.60
N THR A 67 -11.47 5.88 -10.11
CA THR A 67 -11.45 7.32 -9.73
C THR A 67 -10.67 7.62 -8.44
N CYS A 68 -10.32 6.60 -7.65
CA CYS A 68 -9.71 6.71 -6.32
C CYS A 68 -8.34 6.02 -6.22
N ASP A 69 -8.10 5.00 -7.04
CA ASP A 69 -6.94 4.12 -6.95
C ASP A 69 -5.63 4.89 -7.18
N VAL A 70 -4.62 4.60 -6.36
CA VAL A 70 -3.23 5.06 -6.51
C VAL A 70 -2.24 3.99 -6.08
N LEU A 71 -1.04 3.99 -6.70
CA LEU A 71 0.09 3.17 -6.26
C LEU A 71 0.68 3.77 -4.97
N VAL A 72 1.06 2.93 -4.02
CA VAL A 72 1.60 3.35 -2.72
C VAL A 72 2.92 2.64 -2.43
N PRO A 73 4.06 3.33 -2.57
CA PRO A 73 5.34 2.82 -2.11
C PRO A 73 5.39 2.76 -0.58
N HIS A 74 5.79 1.60 -0.06
CA HIS A 74 6.04 1.35 1.35
C HIS A 74 7.54 1.20 1.62
N THR A 75 8.08 2.01 2.51
CA THR A 75 9.51 1.99 2.85
C THR A 75 9.73 2.18 4.34
N ARG A 76 10.90 1.78 4.85
CA ARG A 76 11.23 1.98 6.27
C ARG A 76 11.72 3.39 6.58
N THR A 77 12.20 4.12 5.58
CA THR A 77 12.71 5.48 5.74
C THR A 77 12.33 6.37 4.55
N MET A 78 12.15 7.68 4.79
CA MET A 78 11.95 8.67 3.73
C MET A 78 13.12 8.68 2.73
N SER A 79 14.33 8.40 3.19
CA SER A 79 15.49 8.25 2.31
C SER A 79 15.42 7.06 1.37
N ASP A 80 14.70 5.99 1.72
CA ASP A 80 14.45 4.86 0.82
C ASP A 80 13.29 5.17 -0.12
N LEU A 81 12.25 5.84 0.38
CA LEU A 81 11.15 6.34 -0.45
C LEU A 81 11.68 7.19 -1.62
N PHE A 82 12.61 8.10 -1.37
CA PHE A 82 13.19 8.93 -2.44
C PHE A 82 13.91 8.13 -3.53
N LYS A 83 14.62 7.05 -3.16
CA LYS A 83 15.26 6.17 -4.14
C LYS A 83 14.23 5.43 -4.99
N VAL A 84 13.16 4.95 -4.36
CA VAL A 84 12.06 4.26 -5.04
C VAL A 84 11.33 5.22 -6.00
N LEU A 85 11.03 6.45 -5.56
CA LEU A 85 10.34 7.45 -6.37
C LEU A 85 11.16 7.91 -7.58
N ASN A 86 12.50 7.91 -7.50
CA ASN A 86 13.33 8.20 -8.66
C ASN A 86 13.04 7.26 -9.83
N VAL A 87 12.66 6.01 -9.54
CA VAL A 87 12.32 4.97 -10.52
C VAL A 87 10.84 5.02 -10.91
N LEU A 88 9.93 5.16 -9.93
CA LEU A 88 8.49 5.02 -10.17
C LEU A 88 7.80 6.26 -10.75
N ALA A 89 8.26 7.47 -10.41
CA ALA A 89 7.58 8.70 -10.81
C ALA A 89 7.94 9.10 -12.25
N ILE A 90 7.46 8.35 -13.23
CA ILE A 90 7.70 8.57 -14.66
C ILE A 90 6.37 8.75 -15.38
N THR A 91 6.36 9.48 -16.49
CA THR A 91 5.20 9.50 -17.38
C THR A 91 5.16 8.21 -18.19
N ASP A 92 4.09 7.43 -18.02
CA ASP A 92 3.77 6.32 -18.90
C ASP A 92 3.32 6.85 -20.27
N GLN A 93 3.95 6.38 -21.34
CA GLN A 93 3.63 6.80 -22.70
C GLN A 93 2.42 6.05 -23.29
N SER A 94 1.96 5.00 -22.60
CA SER A 94 0.78 4.24 -22.99
C SER A 94 0.00 3.85 -21.73
N PRO A 95 -0.72 4.83 -21.12
CA PRO A 95 -1.33 4.67 -19.80
C PRO A 95 -2.57 3.77 -19.79
N GLU A 96 -2.65 2.74 -20.62
CA GLU A 96 -3.80 1.81 -20.67
C GLU A 96 -4.09 1.19 -19.29
N GLY A 97 -5.32 1.32 -18.81
CA GLY A 97 -5.74 0.94 -17.46
C GLY A 97 -5.41 1.96 -16.35
N ASP A 98 -4.74 3.08 -16.66
CA ASP A 98 -4.50 4.20 -15.75
C ASP A 98 -5.55 5.30 -15.98
N PHE A 99 -6.69 5.12 -15.33
CA PHE A 99 -7.91 5.91 -15.51
C PHE A 99 -7.68 7.43 -15.55
N TRP A 100 -6.83 7.98 -14.66
CA TRP A 100 -6.61 9.42 -14.56
C TRP A 100 -5.67 9.97 -15.64
N ASN A 101 -4.71 9.17 -16.09
CA ASN A 101 -3.81 9.53 -17.18
C ASN A 101 -4.46 9.30 -18.56
N GLU A 102 -5.47 8.43 -18.65
CA GLU A 102 -6.24 8.19 -19.88
C GLU A 102 -7.40 9.16 -20.09
N GLN A 103 -8.07 9.59 -19.02
CA GLN A 103 -9.24 10.45 -19.15
C GLN A 103 -8.90 11.76 -19.90
N GLY A 104 -9.75 12.14 -20.86
CA GLY A 104 -9.55 13.31 -21.71
C GLY A 104 -10.23 14.60 -21.20
N TYR A 105 -10.83 14.58 -20.01
CA TYR A 105 -11.73 15.64 -19.54
C TYR A 105 -11.04 16.72 -18.70
N ILE A 106 -10.00 16.34 -17.96
CA ILE A 106 -9.24 17.18 -17.05
C ILE A 106 -7.76 17.06 -17.41
N THR A 107 -7.11 18.17 -17.69
CA THR A 107 -5.66 18.18 -17.90
C THR A 107 -4.93 17.99 -16.57
N LEU A 108 -4.22 16.88 -16.43
CA LEU A 108 -3.30 16.64 -15.31
C LEU A 108 -1.88 17.09 -15.69
N PRO A 109 -1.07 17.57 -14.74
CA PRO A 109 0.34 17.81 -15.00
C PRO A 109 1.07 16.49 -15.23
N ARG A 110 2.06 16.51 -16.12
CA ARG A 110 2.93 15.34 -16.34
C ARG A 110 3.79 15.08 -15.11
N ALA A 111 4.13 13.82 -14.84
CA ALA A 111 4.97 13.46 -13.71
C ALA A 111 6.28 14.27 -13.69
N GLU A 112 6.95 14.44 -14.83
CA GLU A 112 8.21 15.20 -14.96
C GLU A 112 8.08 16.70 -14.65
N SER A 113 6.86 17.26 -14.75
CA SER A 113 6.62 18.67 -14.42
C SER A 113 6.42 18.91 -12.92
N VAL A 114 6.10 17.85 -12.16
CA VAL A 114 5.86 17.93 -10.71
C VAL A 114 7.07 17.41 -9.93
N ARG A 115 7.67 16.28 -10.34
CA ARG A 115 8.78 15.69 -9.61
C ARG A 115 10.06 16.54 -9.70
N PRO A 116 10.96 16.47 -8.70
CA PRO A 116 12.31 17.00 -8.83
C PRO A 116 13.13 16.15 -9.82
N THR A 117 14.28 16.67 -10.23
CA THR A 117 15.25 15.90 -11.01
C THR A 117 15.67 14.65 -10.26
N ARG A 118 16.00 14.79 -8.96
CA ARG A 118 16.21 13.68 -8.03
C ARG A 118 15.46 13.90 -6.72
N PHE A 119 14.73 12.90 -6.24
CA PHE A 119 13.99 13.02 -4.99
C PHE A 119 14.88 13.23 -3.76
N GLU A 120 16.16 12.88 -3.80
CA GLU A 120 17.12 13.19 -2.74
C GLU A 120 17.35 14.70 -2.55
N GLU A 121 17.02 15.54 -3.53
CA GLU A 121 17.07 17.01 -3.40
C GLU A 121 16.04 17.54 -2.38
N LEU A 122 15.01 16.74 -2.09
CA LEU A 122 13.99 17.04 -1.07
C LEU A 122 14.46 16.73 0.35
N LYS A 123 15.71 16.28 0.55
CA LYS A 123 16.29 16.03 1.88
C LYS A 123 16.62 17.32 2.63
N ARG A 124 15.59 18.08 3.01
CA ARG A 124 15.72 19.41 3.64
C ARG A 124 15.27 19.38 5.09
N LEU A 125 16.21 19.40 6.03
CA LEU A 125 15.93 19.37 7.47
C LEU A 125 15.16 20.61 7.97
N SER A 126 15.28 21.74 7.27
CA SER A 126 14.64 23.00 7.63
C SER A 126 13.28 23.22 6.96
N SER A 127 12.75 22.23 6.24
CA SER A 127 11.51 22.38 5.44
C SER A 127 10.28 22.77 6.27
N LEU A 128 10.26 22.37 7.54
CA LEU A 128 9.19 22.69 8.50
C LEU A 128 9.33 24.08 9.15
N ARG A 129 10.46 24.78 8.97
CA ARG A 129 10.68 26.09 9.60
C ARG A 129 9.72 27.13 9.04
N GLY A 130 8.98 27.79 9.94
CA GLY A 130 8.01 28.83 9.58
C GLY A 130 6.72 28.29 8.95
N LYS A 131 6.55 26.96 8.91
CA LYS A 131 5.36 26.33 8.32
C LYS A 131 4.18 26.37 9.26
N ARG A 132 2.99 26.64 8.73
CA ARG A 132 1.73 26.62 9.49
C ARG A 132 0.97 25.35 9.14
N LEU A 133 0.85 24.45 10.11
CA LEU A 133 0.25 23.14 9.96
C LEU A 133 -1.09 23.09 10.67
N GLY A 134 -2.15 22.71 9.95
CA GLY A 134 -3.48 22.54 10.52
C GLY A 134 -3.68 21.12 11.04
N VAL A 135 -4.16 20.95 12.26
CA VAL A 135 -4.67 19.66 12.76
C VAL A 135 -6.19 19.71 12.86
N PRO A 136 -6.93 18.83 12.14
CA PRO A 136 -8.37 18.72 12.29
C PRO A 136 -8.74 18.34 13.73
N SER A 137 -9.49 19.23 14.40
CA SER A 137 -9.92 19.02 15.79
C SER A 137 -10.70 17.72 15.98
N MET A 138 -11.46 17.29 14.95
CA MET A 138 -12.22 16.04 14.93
C MET A 138 -11.39 14.76 15.11
N PHE A 139 -10.07 14.80 14.93
CA PHE A 139 -9.18 13.64 15.09
C PHE A 139 -8.39 13.63 16.42
N ILE A 140 -8.41 14.74 17.17
CA ILE A 140 -7.64 14.90 18.41
C ILE A 140 -8.48 15.38 19.60
N SER A 141 -9.74 15.76 19.37
CA SER A 141 -10.66 16.16 20.42
C SER A 141 -11.15 14.95 21.22
N SER A 142 -11.29 15.13 22.52
CA SER A 142 -11.89 14.15 23.43
C SER A 142 -13.41 14.30 23.57
N GLY A 143 -14.04 15.20 22.81
CA GLY A 143 -15.47 15.53 22.93
C GLY A 143 -16.35 15.05 21.77
N ASP A 144 -17.68 15.12 21.96
CA ASP A 144 -18.71 14.75 20.98
C ASP A 144 -18.87 15.81 19.87
N LEU A 145 -17.82 16.05 19.09
CA LEU A 145 -17.98 16.80 17.83
C LEU A 145 -18.70 15.92 16.81
N PRO A 146 -19.62 16.44 15.98
CA PRO A 146 -20.23 15.68 14.89
C PRO A 146 -19.15 15.05 14.00
N ASN A 147 -19.28 13.76 13.69
CA ASN A 147 -18.35 12.97 12.89
C ASN A 147 -16.91 12.85 13.45
N SER A 148 -16.68 13.19 14.72
CA SER A 148 -15.38 12.98 15.37
C SER A 148 -15.03 11.51 15.56
N THR A 149 -13.73 11.24 15.64
CA THR A 149 -13.23 9.91 15.97
C THR A 149 -12.94 9.81 17.46
N ARG A 150 -13.17 8.64 18.04
CA ARG A 150 -12.81 8.34 19.43
C ARG A 150 -11.34 7.97 19.51
N THR A 151 -10.48 8.97 19.48
CA THR A 151 -9.03 8.74 19.46
C THR A 151 -8.53 8.22 20.80
N ARG A 152 -7.83 7.09 20.77
CA ARG A 152 -7.28 6.41 21.94
C ARG A 152 -6.36 7.32 22.74
N PRO A 153 -6.43 7.33 24.09
CA PRO A 153 -5.57 8.19 24.92
C PRO A 153 -4.07 8.04 24.66
N SER A 154 -3.58 6.82 24.41
CA SER A 154 -2.16 6.61 24.08
C SER A 154 -1.77 7.16 22.71
N ILE A 155 -2.70 7.27 21.75
CA ILE A 155 -2.49 7.96 20.48
C ILE A 155 -2.46 9.48 20.68
N LEU A 156 -3.34 10.03 21.54
CA LEU A 156 -3.31 11.45 21.90
C LEU A 156 -1.97 11.85 22.53
N LYS A 157 -1.41 11.00 23.40
CA LYS A 157 -0.07 11.21 23.97
C LYS A 157 1.06 11.19 22.92
N LEU A 158 0.97 10.30 21.93
CA LEU A 158 1.90 10.30 20.79
C LEU A 158 1.72 11.55 19.93
N TRP A 159 0.48 12.00 19.73
CA TRP A 159 0.17 13.25 19.05
C TRP A 159 0.80 14.45 19.75
N ASP A 160 0.70 14.56 21.08
CA ASP A 160 1.33 15.65 21.83
C ASP A 160 2.86 15.68 21.61
N SER A 161 3.49 14.50 21.61
CA SER A 161 4.93 14.35 21.34
C SER A 161 5.28 14.74 19.90
N ALA A 162 4.42 14.41 18.93
CA ALA A 162 4.60 14.76 17.53
C ALA A 162 4.41 16.25 17.27
N LYS A 163 3.39 16.85 17.88
CA LYS A 163 3.14 18.30 17.86
C LYS A 163 4.34 19.06 18.41
N ALA A 164 4.88 18.64 19.55
CA ALA A 164 6.09 19.22 20.13
C ALA A 164 7.30 19.08 19.18
N ALA A 165 7.46 17.93 18.54
CA ALA A 165 8.53 17.73 17.55
C ALA A 165 8.38 18.66 16.34
N LEU A 166 7.18 18.78 15.75
CA LEU A 166 6.88 19.72 14.66
C LEU A 166 7.22 21.17 15.06
N GLN A 167 6.82 21.57 16.27
CA GLN A 167 7.12 22.90 16.82
C GLN A 167 8.63 23.12 17.03
N SER A 168 9.36 22.09 17.47
CA SER A 168 10.83 22.15 17.61
C SER A 168 11.54 22.30 16.26
N CYS A 169 10.96 21.81 15.17
CA CYS A 169 11.44 22.05 13.80
C CYS A 169 11.10 23.46 13.29
N GLY A 170 10.38 24.27 14.07
CA GLY A 170 10.01 25.64 13.76
C GLY A 170 8.65 25.80 13.07
N ALA A 171 7.81 24.77 13.06
CA ALA A 171 6.43 24.87 12.56
C ALA A 171 5.50 25.44 13.64
N THR A 172 4.41 26.07 13.21
CA THR A 172 3.26 26.41 14.05
C THR A 172 2.15 25.41 13.78
N VAL A 173 1.68 24.71 14.81
CA VAL A 173 0.56 23.75 14.70
C VAL A 173 -0.70 24.40 15.27
N VAL A 174 -1.77 24.48 14.48
CA VAL A 174 -3.05 25.07 14.87
C VAL A 174 -4.19 24.08 14.70
N GLU A 175 -5.12 24.07 15.64
CA GLU A 175 -6.36 23.30 15.51
C GLU A 175 -7.29 24.00 14.52
N VAL A 176 -7.90 23.21 13.64
CA VAL A 176 -8.74 23.71 12.55
C VAL A 176 -9.94 22.80 12.32
N ASP A 177 -10.95 23.32 11.64
CA ASP A 177 -11.99 22.49 11.03
C ASP A 177 -11.42 21.67 9.85
N PHE A 178 -12.24 20.79 9.27
CA PHE A 178 -11.83 20.03 8.09
C PHE A 178 -12.97 19.88 7.07
N PRO A 179 -13.27 20.95 6.30
CA PRO A 179 -14.41 21.00 5.38
C PRO A 179 -14.38 19.89 4.34
N LEU A 180 -13.19 19.47 3.90
CA LEU A 180 -13.03 18.32 3.01
C LEU A 180 -13.78 17.07 3.51
N LEU A 181 -13.69 16.76 4.81
CA LEU A 181 -14.38 15.59 5.36
C LEU A 181 -15.81 15.92 5.78
N SER A 182 -16.02 17.03 6.50
CA SER A 182 -17.33 17.34 7.06
C SER A 182 -18.39 17.62 6.00
N ILE A 183 -18.02 18.23 4.86
CA ILE A 183 -18.94 18.44 3.73
C ILE A 183 -19.16 17.13 2.98
N TYR A 184 -18.10 16.35 2.76
CA TYR A 184 -18.17 15.09 2.01
C TYR A 184 -19.09 14.06 2.70
N GLU A 185 -19.05 13.99 4.03
CA GLU A 185 -19.84 13.04 4.83
C GLU A 185 -21.15 13.64 5.39
N ALA A 186 -21.54 14.84 4.97
CA ALA A 186 -22.67 15.59 5.54
C ALA A 186 -24.02 14.82 5.53
N ASN A 187 -24.18 13.83 4.64
CA ASN A 187 -25.42 13.06 4.48
C ASN A 187 -25.25 11.56 4.84
N ILE A 188 -24.18 11.18 5.56
CA ILE A 188 -23.90 9.77 5.86
C ILE A 188 -25.02 9.09 6.68
N ASP A 189 -25.67 9.82 7.59
CA ASP A 189 -26.81 9.35 8.39
C ASP A 189 -28.04 9.02 7.53
N ARG A 190 -28.09 9.54 6.31
CA ARG A 190 -29.13 9.24 5.30
C ARG A 190 -28.68 8.13 4.34
N ASN A 191 -27.63 7.38 4.70
CA ASN A 191 -27.00 6.34 3.88
C ASN A 191 -26.42 6.85 2.55
N GLN A 192 -26.10 8.16 2.47
CA GLN A 192 -25.41 8.77 1.34
C GLN A 192 -23.93 8.98 1.69
N LEU A 193 -23.07 8.10 1.17
CA LEU A 193 -21.63 8.08 1.47
C LEU A 193 -20.86 9.31 0.95
N VAL A 194 -21.36 9.94 -0.10
CA VAL A 194 -20.67 11.01 -0.82
C VAL A 194 -21.63 12.18 -1.02
N ASN A 195 -21.27 13.33 -0.46
CA ASN A 195 -21.94 14.60 -0.69
C ASN A 195 -20.98 15.57 -1.38
N VAL A 196 -21.08 15.65 -2.71
CA VAL A 196 -20.26 16.52 -3.56
C VAL A 196 -21.19 17.38 -4.42
N LYS A 197 -20.96 18.69 -4.37
CA LYS A 197 -21.71 19.67 -5.16
C LYS A 197 -21.56 19.38 -6.66
N SER A 198 -22.68 19.40 -7.38
CA SER A 198 -22.77 19.12 -8.82
C SER A 198 -22.39 17.70 -9.26
N LEU A 199 -22.16 16.77 -8.32
CA LEU A 199 -22.02 15.37 -8.63
C LEU A 199 -23.37 14.81 -9.08
N PRO A 200 -23.45 14.07 -10.21
CA PRO A 200 -24.70 13.46 -10.64
C PRO A 200 -25.27 12.55 -9.56
N GLU A 201 -26.59 12.62 -9.33
CA GLU A 201 -27.27 11.91 -8.23
C GLU A 201 -27.01 10.39 -8.25
N ARG A 202 -26.92 9.80 -9.45
CA ARG A 202 -26.68 8.36 -9.65
C ARG A 202 -25.21 8.00 -9.80
N TRP A 203 -24.29 8.98 -9.79
CA TRP A 203 -22.87 8.72 -9.97
C TRP A 203 -22.28 7.74 -8.94
N PRO A 204 -22.54 7.85 -7.62
CA PRO A 204 -21.95 6.93 -6.65
C PRO A 204 -22.32 5.46 -6.89
N ALA A 205 -23.50 5.18 -7.47
CA ALA A 205 -23.91 3.83 -7.83
C ALA A 205 -23.17 3.34 -9.10
N LYS A 206 -23.03 4.19 -10.12
CA LYS A 206 -22.27 3.90 -11.35
C LYS A 206 -20.79 3.67 -11.07
N GLU A 207 -20.19 4.53 -10.26
CA GLU A 207 -18.78 4.44 -9.88
C GLU A 207 -18.46 3.14 -9.14
N ARG A 208 -19.38 2.66 -8.29
CA ARG A 208 -19.23 1.41 -7.52
C ARG A 208 -19.71 0.16 -8.23
N SER A 209 -20.19 0.27 -9.46
CA SER A 209 -20.68 -0.87 -10.22
C SER A 209 -20.07 -0.84 -11.62
N ASP A 210 -20.59 0.02 -12.49
CA ASP A 210 -20.24 0.09 -13.90
C ASP A 210 -18.74 0.34 -14.09
N LEU A 211 -18.15 1.33 -13.40
CA LEU A 211 -16.73 1.65 -13.55
C LEU A 211 -15.82 0.52 -13.05
N VAL A 212 -16.20 -0.11 -11.93
CA VAL A 212 -15.46 -1.25 -11.36
C VAL A 212 -15.48 -2.42 -12.34
N ALA A 213 -16.67 -2.79 -12.81
CA ALA A 213 -16.85 -3.90 -13.72
C ALA A 213 -16.15 -3.67 -15.06
N HIS A 214 -16.22 -2.45 -15.60
CA HIS A 214 -15.54 -2.08 -16.83
C HIS A 214 -14.02 -2.22 -16.68
N ALA A 215 -13.44 -1.61 -15.64
CA ALA A 215 -12.00 -1.63 -15.42
C ALA A 215 -11.46 -3.04 -15.14
N TRP A 216 -12.24 -3.88 -14.44
CA TRP A 216 -11.89 -5.27 -14.18
C TRP A 216 -11.89 -6.11 -15.47
N ASP A 217 -12.91 -5.95 -16.32
CA ASP A 217 -12.99 -6.67 -17.60
C ASP A 217 -11.88 -6.22 -18.56
N ASP A 218 -11.63 -4.92 -18.67
CA ASP A 218 -10.51 -4.38 -19.46
C ASP A 218 -9.16 -4.87 -18.95
N PHE A 219 -8.97 -4.94 -17.63
CA PHE A 219 -7.76 -5.52 -17.04
C PHE A 219 -7.56 -6.98 -17.46
N LEU A 220 -8.61 -7.80 -17.46
CA LEU A 220 -8.53 -9.20 -17.88
C LEU A 220 -8.16 -9.33 -19.37
N ILE A 221 -8.78 -8.51 -20.22
CA ILE A 221 -8.48 -8.44 -21.66
C ILE A 221 -7.01 -8.04 -21.87
N ALA A 222 -6.56 -6.96 -21.23
CA ALA A 222 -5.19 -6.45 -21.36
C ALA A 222 -4.13 -7.42 -20.82
N ASN A 223 -4.44 -8.13 -19.73
CA ASN A 223 -3.56 -9.16 -19.17
C ASN A 223 -3.46 -10.40 -20.09
N GLY A 224 -4.50 -10.70 -20.87
CA GLY A 224 -4.45 -11.71 -21.94
C GLY A 224 -4.23 -13.15 -21.46
N GLN A 225 -4.66 -13.48 -20.23
CA GLN A 225 -4.52 -14.83 -19.70
C GLN A 225 -5.48 -15.78 -20.43
N PRO A 226 -5.00 -16.88 -21.06
CA PRO A 226 -5.88 -17.82 -21.75
C PRO A 226 -6.98 -18.39 -20.84
N GLY A 227 -8.24 -18.26 -21.28
CA GLY A 227 -9.41 -18.73 -20.53
C GLY A 227 -9.85 -17.83 -19.38
N LEU A 228 -9.25 -16.65 -19.21
CA LEU A 228 -9.63 -15.62 -18.23
C LEU A 228 -9.50 -14.22 -18.86
N ASP A 229 -10.17 -14.03 -19.99
CA ASP A 229 -10.10 -12.84 -20.85
C ASP A 229 -11.36 -11.94 -20.75
N SER A 230 -12.32 -12.29 -19.89
CA SER A 230 -13.48 -11.45 -19.58
C SER A 230 -14.05 -11.80 -18.21
N LEU A 231 -14.69 -10.86 -17.52
CA LEU A 231 -15.44 -11.14 -16.30
C LEU A 231 -16.59 -12.13 -16.50
N THR A 232 -17.07 -12.33 -17.73
CA THR A 232 -18.14 -13.30 -18.02
C THR A 232 -17.76 -14.75 -17.76
N CYS A 233 -16.46 -15.07 -17.67
CA CYS A 233 -15.98 -16.40 -17.29
C CYS A 233 -15.78 -16.56 -15.77
N VAL A 234 -15.99 -15.49 -14.98
CA VAL A 234 -15.81 -15.50 -13.52
C VAL A 234 -17.11 -15.86 -12.82
N ASN A 235 -17.05 -16.80 -11.89
CA ASN A 235 -18.16 -17.10 -10.99
C ASN A 235 -18.28 -16.00 -9.91
N PRO A 236 -19.40 -15.26 -9.82
CA PRO A 236 -19.54 -14.16 -8.85
C PRO A 236 -19.43 -14.59 -7.39
N ASP A 237 -19.77 -15.85 -7.07
CA ASP A 237 -19.68 -16.38 -5.71
C ASP A 237 -18.23 -16.64 -5.27
N ASP A 238 -17.28 -16.67 -6.21
CA ASP A 238 -15.86 -16.92 -5.96
C ASP A 238 -15.02 -15.63 -5.89
N ILE A 239 -15.59 -14.45 -6.23
CA ILE A 239 -14.86 -13.16 -6.25
C ILE A 239 -14.40 -12.74 -4.85
N PHE A 240 -15.34 -12.70 -3.89
CA PHE A 240 -15.01 -12.37 -2.50
C PHE A 240 -15.87 -13.16 -1.51
N PRO A 241 -15.67 -14.48 -1.42
CA PRO A 241 -16.45 -15.32 -0.52
C PRO A 241 -16.07 -15.01 0.94
N LEU A 242 -16.97 -15.29 1.87
CA LEU A 242 -16.72 -15.16 3.30
C LEU A 242 -16.17 -16.46 3.91
N ALA A 243 -15.13 -16.35 4.74
CA ALA A 243 -14.58 -17.50 5.43
C ALA A 243 -15.59 -18.13 6.41
N PRO A 244 -15.73 -19.48 6.46
CA PRO A 244 -16.60 -20.17 7.40
C PRO A 244 -16.26 -19.77 8.83
N GLY A 245 -17.29 -19.38 9.58
CA GLY A 245 -17.13 -18.91 10.95
C GLY A 245 -16.70 -17.45 11.08
N SER A 246 -16.35 -16.77 9.97
CA SER A 246 -16.05 -15.34 10.02
C SER A 246 -17.30 -14.46 9.97
N LEU A 247 -17.22 -13.32 10.63
CA LEU A 247 -18.20 -12.26 10.68
C LEU A 247 -17.99 -11.33 9.48
N ARG A 248 -19.09 -10.97 8.81
CA ARG A 248 -19.04 -9.98 7.71
C ARG A 248 -18.73 -8.56 8.19
N GLY A 249 -18.74 -8.32 9.50
CA GLY A 249 -18.70 -6.98 10.04
C GLY A 249 -20.00 -6.20 9.82
N ALA A 250 -19.93 -4.88 9.84
CA ALA A 250 -21.06 -3.98 9.62
C ALA A 250 -20.76 -2.91 8.55
N PRO A 251 -20.36 -3.28 7.31
CA PRO A 251 -20.22 -2.30 6.25
C PRO A 251 -21.57 -1.64 5.96
N LEU A 252 -21.54 -0.34 5.66
CA LEU A 252 -22.73 0.37 5.19
C LEU A 252 -23.26 -0.33 3.92
N PRO A 253 -24.59 -0.57 3.79
CA PRO A 253 -25.15 -1.25 2.61
C PRO A 253 -24.78 -0.56 1.29
N SER A 254 -24.72 0.77 1.30
CA SER A 254 -24.29 1.61 0.18
C SER A 254 -22.83 1.39 -0.27
N ASN A 255 -22.03 0.70 0.55
CA ASN A 255 -20.63 0.40 0.27
C ASN A 255 -20.41 -1.04 -0.24
N GLN A 256 -21.47 -1.85 -0.41
CA GLN A 256 -21.36 -3.24 -0.86
C GLN A 256 -21.40 -3.36 -2.40
N LEU A 257 -20.39 -4.04 -2.96
CA LEU A 257 -20.33 -4.37 -4.39
C LEU A 257 -21.35 -5.45 -4.77
N GLN A 258 -21.95 -5.31 -5.95
CA GLN A 258 -22.95 -6.23 -6.47
C GLN A 258 -22.31 -7.23 -7.44
N TRP A 259 -21.67 -8.29 -6.92
CA TRP A 259 -20.86 -9.24 -7.70
C TRP A 259 -21.57 -9.81 -8.94
N LYS A 260 -22.86 -10.14 -8.82
CA LYS A 260 -23.66 -10.64 -9.95
C LYS A 260 -23.84 -9.60 -11.06
N GLN A 261 -24.00 -8.33 -10.70
CA GLN A 261 -24.09 -7.25 -11.69
C GLN A 261 -22.74 -7.02 -12.37
N ILE A 262 -21.65 -7.11 -11.61
CA ILE A 262 -20.27 -6.94 -12.10
C ILE A 262 -19.94 -7.98 -13.19
N VAL A 263 -20.22 -9.27 -12.97
CA VAL A 263 -19.89 -10.34 -13.96
C VAL A 263 -20.79 -10.33 -15.20
N GLU A 264 -22.00 -9.74 -15.09
CA GLU A 264 -22.95 -9.62 -16.20
C GLU A 264 -22.72 -8.35 -17.02
N TYR A 265 -22.09 -7.33 -16.44
CA TYR A 265 -21.83 -6.03 -17.05
C TYR A 265 -21.16 -6.08 -18.43
N PRO A 266 -20.15 -6.94 -18.70
CA PRO A 266 -19.50 -6.97 -20.01
C PRO A 266 -20.44 -7.28 -21.18
N LYS A 267 -21.60 -7.91 -20.92
CA LYS A 267 -22.61 -8.21 -21.96
C LYS A 267 -23.25 -6.96 -22.55
N THR A 268 -23.18 -5.84 -21.83
CA THR A 268 -23.79 -4.56 -22.22
C THR A 268 -22.86 -3.37 -22.03
N LYS A 269 -21.56 -3.61 -21.77
CA LYS A 269 -20.61 -2.52 -21.52
C LYS A 269 -20.41 -1.69 -22.80
N PRO A 270 -20.21 -0.36 -22.69
CA PRO A 270 -19.78 0.44 -23.83
C PRO A 270 -18.35 0.05 -24.25
N ASP A 271 -17.89 0.56 -25.39
CA ASP A 271 -16.54 0.27 -25.91
C ASP A 271 -15.44 0.87 -25.02
N SER A 272 -15.69 2.03 -24.41
CA SER A 272 -14.76 2.69 -23.48
C SER A 272 -15.40 2.95 -22.12
N ILE A 273 -14.61 2.84 -21.04
CA ILE A 273 -15.03 3.25 -19.69
C ILE A 273 -15.48 4.71 -19.66
N PHE A 274 -14.94 5.55 -20.53
CA PHE A 274 -15.26 6.98 -20.62
C PHE A 274 -16.59 7.27 -21.32
N ASP A 275 -17.19 6.28 -22.01
CA ASP A 275 -18.52 6.40 -22.59
C ASP A 275 -19.64 6.19 -21.55
N ILE A 276 -19.30 5.86 -20.30
CA ILE A 276 -20.28 5.77 -19.22
C ILE A 276 -20.91 7.15 -19.00
N PRO A 277 -22.26 7.27 -19.00
CA PRO A 277 -22.92 8.57 -18.91
C PRO A 277 -22.50 9.40 -17.69
N GLU A 278 -22.42 10.72 -17.89
CA GLU A 278 -22.13 11.73 -16.86
C GLU A 278 -20.67 11.75 -16.35
N MET A 279 -19.76 10.98 -16.98
CA MET A 279 -18.33 10.90 -16.66
C MET A 279 -17.66 12.28 -16.50
N GLU A 280 -17.71 13.12 -17.54
CA GLU A 280 -17.06 14.43 -17.52
C GLU A 280 -17.57 15.32 -16.37
N GLN A 281 -18.88 15.36 -16.17
CA GLN A 281 -19.51 16.15 -15.10
C GLN A 281 -19.03 15.66 -13.74
N ALA A 282 -19.02 14.34 -13.53
CA ALA A 282 -18.63 13.76 -12.26
C ALA A 282 -17.16 14.02 -11.92
N LEU A 283 -16.24 13.79 -12.85
CA LEU A 283 -14.82 14.05 -12.61
C LEU A 283 -14.55 15.53 -12.31
N LYS A 284 -15.21 16.44 -13.04
CA LYS A 284 -15.12 17.89 -12.76
C LYS A 284 -15.69 18.24 -11.38
N ALA A 285 -16.79 17.62 -10.97
CA ALA A 285 -17.37 17.83 -9.64
C ALA A 285 -16.42 17.38 -8.51
N LEU A 286 -15.75 16.24 -8.67
CA LEU A 286 -14.75 15.74 -7.71
C LEU A 286 -13.52 16.66 -7.61
N GLU A 287 -12.99 17.13 -8.74
CA GLU A 287 -11.88 18.09 -8.74
C GLU A 287 -12.26 19.43 -8.10
N ASN A 288 -13.44 19.95 -8.43
CA ASN A 288 -13.93 21.20 -7.85
C ASN A 288 -14.15 21.06 -6.35
N ALA A 289 -14.68 19.93 -5.89
CA ALA A 289 -14.82 19.68 -4.46
C ALA A 289 -13.47 19.69 -3.73
N ARG A 290 -12.41 19.08 -4.29
CA ARG A 290 -11.06 19.20 -3.70
C ARG A 290 -10.61 20.66 -3.63
N LYS A 291 -10.74 21.41 -4.72
CA LYS A 291 -10.31 22.81 -4.80
C LYS A 291 -11.04 23.69 -3.78
N GLU A 292 -12.37 23.63 -3.76
CA GLU A 292 -13.23 24.43 -2.87
C GLU A 292 -13.03 24.03 -1.39
N THR A 293 -12.99 22.74 -1.07
CA THR A 293 -13.04 22.25 0.32
C THR A 293 -11.69 21.97 0.95
N LEU A 294 -10.60 21.99 0.18
CA LEU A 294 -9.24 21.84 0.71
C LEU A 294 -8.33 22.98 0.28
N GLU A 295 -8.13 23.21 -1.01
CA GLU A 295 -7.06 24.09 -1.50
C GLU A 295 -7.37 25.57 -1.17
N GLU A 296 -8.55 26.05 -1.56
CA GLU A 296 -9.01 27.41 -1.28
C GLU A 296 -9.18 27.65 0.23
N TRP A 297 -9.66 26.64 0.96
CA TRP A 297 -9.77 26.69 2.40
C TRP A 297 -8.40 26.77 3.08
N MET A 298 -7.42 25.96 2.67
CA MET A 298 -6.04 26.04 3.19
C MET A 298 -5.42 27.41 2.90
N ASP A 299 -5.65 27.98 1.71
CA ASP A 299 -5.20 29.34 1.39
C ASP A 299 -5.81 30.39 2.30
N LYS A 300 -7.12 30.31 2.54
CA LYS A 300 -7.84 31.22 3.43
C LYS A 300 -7.33 31.14 4.87
N GLU A 301 -7.04 29.94 5.36
CA GLU A 301 -6.52 29.69 6.72
C GLU A 301 -4.99 29.87 6.84
N GLY A 302 -4.32 30.12 5.71
CA GLY A 302 -2.86 30.29 5.61
C GLY A 302 -2.08 29.02 5.96
N LEU A 303 -2.60 27.83 5.62
CA LEU A 303 -2.01 26.54 5.97
C LEU A 303 -1.07 26.02 4.87
N ASP A 304 0.12 25.57 5.26
CA ASP A 304 1.07 24.89 4.36
C ASP A 304 0.75 23.40 4.16
N ALA A 305 0.16 22.76 5.17
CA ALA A 305 -0.24 21.35 5.15
C ALA A 305 -1.21 21.05 6.30
N ILE A 306 -1.91 19.93 6.18
CA ILE A 306 -2.75 19.35 7.22
C ILE A 306 -2.01 18.16 7.83
N VAL A 307 -2.04 18.03 9.15
CA VAL A 307 -1.36 16.96 9.90
C VAL A 307 -2.29 16.31 10.91
N PHE A 308 -2.33 14.98 10.96
CA PHE A 308 -3.18 14.25 11.91
C PHE A 308 -2.68 12.82 12.17
N PRO A 309 -2.99 12.23 13.34
CA PRO A 309 -2.80 10.80 13.57
C PRO A 309 -3.48 9.99 12.46
N ALA A 310 -2.79 9.00 11.90
CA ALA A 310 -3.30 8.22 10.79
C ALA A 310 -4.54 7.38 11.16
N ASN A 311 -4.71 7.03 12.44
CA ASN A 311 -5.82 6.23 12.96
C ASN A 311 -6.23 6.77 14.33
N ALA A 312 -7.49 6.52 14.71
CA ALA A 312 -8.02 6.84 16.03
C ALA A 312 -7.82 5.69 17.04
N ASP A 313 -7.86 4.43 16.58
CA ASP A 313 -7.47 3.24 17.35
C ASP A 313 -7.17 2.08 16.36
N ILE A 314 -6.88 0.88 16.87
CA ILE A 314 -6.53 -0.32 16.11
C ILE A 314 -7.43 -1.49 16.52
N GLY A 315 -8.07 -2.12 15.53
CA GLY A 315 -8.90 -3.30 15.73
C GLY A 315 -8.12 -4.51 16.27
N ARG A 316 -8.80 -5.35 17.05
CA ARG A 316 -8.25 -6.60 17.58
C ARG A 316 -8.07 -7.63 16.47
N ALA A 317 -7.08 -8.50 16.63
CA ALA A 317 -6.77 -9.52 15.63
C ALA A 317 -7.88 -10.58 15.44
N ASP A 318 -8.80 -10.72 16.40
CA ASP A 318 -9.95 -11.63 16.38
C ASP A 318 -11.25 -10.97 15.89
N ALA A 319 -11.19 -9.78 15.28
CA ALA A 319 -12.36 -9.03 14.80
C ALA A 319 -13.18 -9.75 13.72
N ASP A 320 -12.61 -10.78 13.10
CA ASP A 320 -13.28 -11.66 12.16
C ASP A 320 -14.13 -12.73 12.83
N VAL A 321 -13.93 -13.07 14.11
CA VAL A 321 -14.68 -14.16 14.79
C VAL A 321 -15.35 -13.73 16.09
N ASN A 322 -14.86 -12.65 16.70
CA ASN A 322 -15.37 -12.13 17.97
C ASN A 322 -16.31 -10.92 17.70
N PRO A 323 -17.60 -11.00 18.06
CA PRO A 323 -18.57 -9.94 17.79
C PRO A 323 -18.20 -8.56 18.33
N ASP A 324 -17.66 -8.47 19.55
CA ASP A 324 -17.31 -7.19 20.19
C ASP A 324 -16.08 -6.58 19.51
N SER A 325 -15.05 -7.40 19.25
CA SER A 325 -13.88 -7.00 18.48
C SER A 325 -14.26 -6.55 17.06
N SER A 326 -15.22 -7.25 16.43
CA SER A 326 -15.74 -6.90 15.12
C SER A 326 -16.41 -5.53 15.16
N GLN A 327 -17.39 -5.33 16.04
CA GLN A 327 -18.10 -4.06 16.18
C GLN A 327 -17.13 -2.90 16.38
N PHE A 328 -16.15 -3.06 17.27
CA PHE A 328 -15.12 -2.06 17.53
C PHE A 328 -14.27 -1.75 16.27
N ALA A 329 -13.85 -2.78 15.54
CA ALA A 329 -13.07 -2.61 14.32
C ALA A 329 -13.82 -1.86 13.20
N TRP A 330 -15.15 -1.73 13.29
CA TRP A 330 -16.00 -0.99 12.36
C TRP A 330 -16.33 0.45 12.81
N GLU A 331 -15.82 0.91 13.96
CA GLU A 331 -15.99 2.30 14.41
C GLU A 331 -15.21 3.31 13.55
N ASN A 332 -15.67 4.57 13.52
CA ASN A 332 -15.01 5.64 12.77
C ASN A 332 -13.60 5.91 13.31
N GLY A 333 -12.62 6.05 12.42
CA GLY A 333 -11.20 6.17 12.77
C GLY A 333 -10.50 4.85 13.11
N VAL A 334 -11.23 3.73 13.19
CA VAL A 334 -10.69 2.36 13.34
C VAL A 334 -10.90 1.55 12.07
N LYS A 335 -12.09 1.64 11.47
CA LYS A 335 -12.45 0.93 10.23
C LYS A 335 -11.58 1.31 9.03
N TYR A 336 -11.18 2.57 8.98
CA TYR A 336 -10.31 3.21 7.99
C TYR A 336 -9.31 4.10 8.71
N SER A 337 -8.24 4.50 8.02
CA SER A 337 -7.46 5.65 8.47
C SER A 337 -8.30 6.93 8.48
N ASN A 338 -7.92 7.88 9.32
CA ASN A 338 -8.54 9.20 9.38
C ASN A 338 -8.59 9.86 7.99
N GLY A 339 -9.71 10.53 7.71
CA GLY A 339 -10.05 11.07 6.39
C GLY A 339 -10.95 10.18 5.53
N ASN A 340 -11.24 8.95 5.97
CA ASN A 340 -12.18 8.02 5.33
C ASN A 340 -12.01 7.96 3.79
N GLN A 341 -13.09 8.08 3.03
CA GLN A 341 -13.06 7.99 1.56
C GLN A 341 -12.68 9.32 0.89
N ALA A 342 -12.87 10.45 1.58
CA ALA A 342 -12.71 11.78 1.00
C ALA A 342 -11.28 12.03 0.48
N ILE A 343 -10.25 11.57 1.20
CA ILE A 343 -8.85 11.78 0.82
C ILE A 343 -8.56 11.19 -0.57
N ARG A 344 -8.98 9.95 -0.84
CA ARG A 344 -8.73 9.28 -2.12
C ARG A 344 -9.72 9.69 -3.19
N HIS A 345 -11.02 9.77 -2.86
CA HIS A 345 -12.04 10.13 -3.83
C HIS A 345 -11.81 11.55 -4.40
N LEU A 346 -11.26 12.47 -3.60
CA LEU A 346 -10.92 13.82 -4.05
C LEU A 346 -9.46 13.99 -4.52
N GLY A 347 -8.63 12.94 -4.46
CA GLY A 347 -7.26 12.96 -5.00
C GLY A 347 -6.26 13.79 -4.20
N VAL A 348 -6.36 13.77 -2.86
CA VAL A 348 -5.52 14.56 -1.94
C VAL A 348 -4.19 13.86 -1.63
N PRO A 349 -3.03 14.35 -2.07
CA PRO A 349 -1.76 13.68 -1.79
C PRO A 349 -1.45 13.61 -0.29
N THR A 350 -0.80 12.53 0.13
CA THR A 350 -0.39 12.35 1.53
C THR A 350 0.96 11.65 1.68
N VAL A 351 1.66 11.97 2.77
CA VAL A 351 2.84 11.26 3.26
C VAL A 351 2.58 10.84 4.70
N SER A 352 2.63 9.55 4.98
CA SER A 352 2.43 8.98 6.31
C SER A 352 3.76 8.51 6.88
N VAL A 353 4.12 8.97 8.08
CA VAL A 353 5.41 8.70 8.72
C VAL A 353 5.24 8.26 10.18
N PRO A 354 6.09 7.38 10.73
CA PRO A 354 5.99 6.92 12.12
C PRO A 354 5.95 8.05 13.14
N MET A 355 4.94 8.04 14.00
CA MET A 355 4.76 9.00 15.10
C MET A 355 5.11 8.40 16.47
N GLY A 356 5.22 7.07 16.55
CA GLY A 356 5.66 6.35 17.73
C GLY A 356 4.92 5.03 17.92
N VAL A 357 5.05 4.49 19.13
CA VAL A 357 4.43 3.22 19.55
C VAL A 357 3.59 3.48 20.79
N MET A 358 2.33 3.06 20.76
CA MET A 358 1.43 3.20 21.88
C MET A 358 1.93 2.42 23.10
N GLU A 359 1.96 3.04 24.26
CA GLU A 359 2.52 2.43 25.47
C GLU A 359 1.70 1.24 25.99
N ASP A 360 0.39 1.26 25.77
CA ASP A 360 -0.55 0.28 26.30
C ASP A 360 -0.75 -0.94 25.37
N THR A 361 -0.71 -0.75 24.05
CA THR A 361 -0.92 -1.82 23.07
C THR A 361 0.37 -2.31 22.42
N GLN A 362 1.45 -1.52 22.52
CA GLN A 362 2.71 -1.72 21.79
C GLN A 362 2.55 -1.72 20.26
N MET A 363 1.43 -1.22 19.74
CA MET A 363 1.23 -1.03 18.31
C MET A 363 1.70 0.36 17.86
N PRO A 364 2.31 0.47 16.68
CA PRO A 364 2.72 1.75 16.13
C PRO A 364 1.54 2.54 15.56
N VAL A 365 1.73 3.86 15.45
CA VAL A 365 0.83 4.77 14.74
C VAL A 365 1.65 5.78 13.97
N ASN A 366 1.20 6.14 12.77
CA ASN A 366 1.81 7.18 11.95
C ASN A 366 1.14 8.55 12.14
N LEU A 367 1.89 9.60 11.80
CA LEU A 367 1.42 10.95 11.51
C LEU A 367 1.24 11.06 9.99
N THR A 368 0.08 11.53 9.55
CA THR A 368 -0.20 11.78 8.12
C THR A 368 -0.07 13.27 7.84
N PHE A 369 0.76 13.63 6.85
CA PHE A 369 0.77 14.93 6.20
C PHE A 369 -0.12 14.85 4.95
N ALA A 370 -1.03 15.79 4.78
CA ALA A 370 -1.87 15.95 3.59
C ALA A 370 -1.79 17.40 3.09
N GLY A 371 -2.02 17.61 1.80
CA GLY A 371 -1.93 18.95 1.22
C GLY A 371 -2.58 19.06 -0.14
N LYS A 372 -2.32 20.18 -0.81
CA LYS A 372 -2.88 20.49 -2.12
C LYS A 372 -2.38 19.51 -3.18
N ALA A 373 -3.21 19.24 -4.18
CA ALA A 373 -2.79 18.41 -5.31
C ALA A 373 -1.57 19.03 -6.01
N TYR A 374 -0.63 18.17 -6.37
CA TYR A 374 0.63 18.47 -7.05
C TYR A 374 1.63 19.31 -6.24
N GLU A 375 1.39 19.50 -4.94
CA GLU A 375 2.38 20.00 -3.98
C GLU A 375 3.10 18.87 -3.22
N ASP A 376 3.09 17.65 -3.77
CA ASP A 376 3.64 16.42 -3.18
C ASP A 376 5.08 16.60 -2.69
N ASN A 377 5.92 17.34 -3.42
CA ASN A 377 7.30 17.62 -3.02
C ASN A 377 7.39 18.30 -1.65
N LYS A 378 6.48 19.22 -1.33
CA LYS A 378 6.45 19.87 0.00
C LYS A 378 6.13 18.85 1.09
N LEU A 379 5.16 17.98 0.87
CA LEU A 379 4.78 16.94 1.82
C LEU A 379 5.93 15.94 2.05
N LEU A 380 6.63 15.57 0.98
CA LEU A 380 7.82 14.72 1.05
C LEU A 380 8.96 15.40 1.82
N GLU A 381 9.20 16.69 1.61
CA GLU A 381 10.15 17.48 2.40
C GLU A 381 9.77 17.55 3.89
N TYR A 382 8.47 17.72 4.20
CA TYR A 382 7.97 17.79 5.58
C TYR A 382 8.08 16.43 6.30
N GLY A 383 7.67 15.35 5.63
CA GLY A 383 7.82 13.99 6.15
C GLY A 383 9.28 13.64 6.42
N TYR A 384 10.20 14.04 5.54
CA TYR A 384 11.64 13.86 5.75
C TYR A 384 12.14 14.63 6.97
N ALA A 385 11.84 15.93 7.09
CA ALA A 385 12.29 16.72 8.24
C ALA A 385 11.75 16.16 9.57
N PHE A 386 10.46 15.75 9.61
CA PHE A 386 9.86 15.14 10.80
C PHE A 386 10.51 13.80 11.15
N GLU A 387 10.71 12.90 10.18
CA GLU A 387 11.39 11.62 10.41
C GLU A 387 12.81 11.85 10.95
N GLN A 388 13.55 12.80 10.36
CA GLN A 388 14.92 13.09 10.76
C GLN A 388 15.02 13.66 12.18
N ALA A 389 14.05 14.47 12.59
CA ALA A 389 13.99 15.04 13.93
C ALA A 389 13.59 14.03 15.01
N THR A 390 12.82 13.01 14.66
CA THR A 390 12.16 12.14 15.66
C THR A 390 12.68 10.71 15.72
N LYS A 391 12.97 10.10 14.55
CA LYS A 391 13.39 8.69 14.46
C LYS A 391 12.45 7.72 15.16
N TYR A 392 11.14 7.98 15.14
CA TYR A 392 10.14 7.20 15.87
C TYR A 392 9.85 5.79 15.35
N ARG A 393 10.43 5.38 14.22
CA ARG A 393 10.32 3.99 13.76
C ARG A 393 10.94 3.05 14.79
N SER A 394 10.26 1.94 15.07
CA SER A 394 10.79 0.83 15.87
C SER A 394 10.80 -0.48 15.07
N LEU A 395 11.72 -1.38 15.42
CA LEU A 395 11.75 -2.73 14.84
C LEU A 395 10.64 -3.59 15.47
N PRO A 396 9.90 -4.40 14.68
CA PRO A 396 8.90 -5.29 15.24
C PRO A 396 9.54 -6.38 16.10
N ARG A 397 9.05 -6.58 17.33
CA ARG A 397 9.63 -7.53 18.29
C ARG A 397 9.48 -9.01 17.91
N LEU A 398 8.51 -9.34 17.05
CA LEU A 398 8.19 -10.72 16.68
C LEU A 398 9.09 -11.29 15.58
N VAL A 399 9.89 -10.45 14.93
CA VAL A 399 10.80 -10.81 13.85
C VAL A 399 12.18 -10.19 14.14
N PRO A 400 12.88 -10.69 15.17
CA PRO A 400 14.21 -10.20 15.49
C PRO A 400 15.19 -10.46 14.34
N GLU A 401 16.27 -9.68 14.32
CA GLU A 401 17.38 -9.88 13.39
C GLU A 401 17.95 -11.30 13.53
N LEU A 402 18.18 -11.95 12.39
CA LEU A 402 18.91 -13.22 12.34
C LEU A 402 20.42 -12.95 12.24
N ASP A 403 21.26 -13.86 12.73
CA ASP A 403 22.72 -13.73 12.59
C ASP A 403 23.17 -13.58 11.12
N SER A 404 22.35 -14.07 10.18
CA SER A 404 22.56 -13.97 8.72
C SER A 404 22.25 -12.60 8.12
N ASP A 405 21.53 -11.73 8.83
CA ASP A 405 21.06 -10.43 8.31
C ASP A 405 22.16 -9.36 8.32
N VAL A 406 23.29 -9.63 8.98
CA VAL A 406 24.45 -8.72 9.02
C VAL A 406 25.32 -8.92 7.78
N LEU A 407 25.18 -8.03 6.79
CA LEU A 407 26.11 -7.94 5.67
C LEU A 407 27.39 -7.17 6.09
N LYS A 408 28.48 -7.89 6.34
CA LYS A 408 29.81 -7.27 6.49
C LYS A 408 30.30 -6.81 5.12
N ILE A 409 30.12 -5.54 4.80
CA ILE A 409 30.69 -4.92 3.60
C ILE A 409 32.20 -4.74 3.86
N PRO A 410 33.10 -5.44 3.15
CA PRO A 410 34.54 -5.19 3.26
C PRO A 410 34.82 -3.77 2.79
N GLY A 411 35.70 -3.06 3.51
CA GLY A 411 35.98 -1.64 3.31
C GLY A 411 36.03 -1.19 1.84
N ASN A 412 35.24 -0.16 1.55
CA ASN A 412 35.11 0.62 0.32
C ASN A 412 36.22 0.36 -0.73
N ARG A 413 36.00 -0.57 -1.67
CA ARG A 413 36.75 -0.56 -2.93
C ARG A 413 36.11 0.52 -3.81
N GLY A 414 36.72 1.70 -3.79
CA GLY A 414 36.38 2.79 -4.70
C GLY A 414 36.38 2.30 -6.14
N GLY A 415 35.22 2.39 -6.79
CA GLY A 415 35.02 1.91 -8.14
C GLY A 415 33.55 1.95 -8.51
N ALA A 416 33.00 3.16 -8.68
CA ALA A 416 31.73 3.33 -9.38
C ALA A 416 31.95 3.03 -10.87
N GLY A 417 31.96 1.75 -11.22
CA GLY A 417 31.88 1.31 -12.61
C GLY A 417 30.47 1.57 -13.13
N THR A 418 30.33 2.50 -14.06
CA THR A 418 29.08 2.92 -14.71
C THR A 418 28.59 1.96 -15.81
N GLY A 419 29.01 0.70 -15.78
CA GLY A 419 28.58 -0.32 -16.74
C GLY A 419 27.44 -1.17 -16.18
N PHE A 420 26.29 -1.16 -16.84
CA PHE A 420 25.31 -2.25 -16.72
C PHE A 420 25.94 -3.51 -17.36
N THR A 421 26.82 -4.21 -16.66
CA THR A 421 27.19 -5.58 -17.00
C THR A 421 25.94 -6.45 -16.92
N GLU A 422 25.77 -7.38 -17.87
CA GLU A 422 24.74 -8.43 -17.78
C GLU A 422 24.75 -9.03 -16.38
N THR A 423 23.58 -9.07 -15.76
CA THR A 423 23.44 -9.57 -14.39
C THR A 423 23.35 -11.08 -14.50
N ALA A 424 24.23 -11.80 -13.82
CA ALA A 424 24.10 -13.26 -13.75
C ALA A 424 22.68 -13.63 -13.30
N GLN A 425 22.10 -14.68 -13.87
CA GLN A 425 20.76 -15.13 -13.51
C GLN A 425 20.79 -16.57 -13.01
N ILE A 426 19.89 -16.88 -12.08
CA ILE A 426 19.57 -18.26 -11.68
C ILE A 426 18.48 -18.75 -12.62
N GLU A 427 18.83 -19.63 -13.55
CA GLU A 427 17.87 -20.28 -14.44
C GLU A 427 17.40 -21.59 -13.81
N VAL A 428 16.10 -21.84 -13.85
CA VAL A 428 15.52 -23.11 -13.38
C VAL A 428 15.12 -23.86 -14.63
N GLN A 429 15.64 -25.07 -14.79
CA GLN A 429 15.40 -25.90 -15.96
C GLN A 429 14.33 -26.95 -15.65
N GLU A 430 14.37 -27.52 -14.45
CA GLU A 430 13.40 -28.52 -14.01
C GLU A 430 13.13 -28.36 -12.53
N GLN A 431 11.88 -28.56 -12.15
CA GLN A 431 11.44 -28.58 -10.76
C GLN A 431 10.30 -29.59 -10.59
N SER A 432 10.33 -30.36 -9.51
CA SER A 432 9.28 -31.32 -9.17
C SER A 432 9.10 -31.42 -7.65
N LYS A 433 7.86 -31.73 -7.27
CA LYS A 433 7.45 -31.98 -5.89
C LYS A 433 6.67 -33.29 -5.86
N GLU A 434 7.04 -34.17 -4.96
CA GLU A 434 6.35 -35.42 -4.68
C GLU A 434 5.95 -35.47 -3.20
N ILE A 435 4.71 -35.84 -2.92
CA ILE A 435 4.17 -35.93 -1.57
C ILE A 435 3.69 -37.36 -1.36
N THR A 436 4.24 -38.02 -0.35
CA THR A 436 3.78 -39.34 0.12
C THR A 436 2.94 -39.19 1.39
N ASP A 437 2.52 -40.30 1.99
CA ASP A 437 1.79 -40.27 3.27
C ASP A 437 2.62 -39.69 4.42
N SER A 438 3.96 -39.79 4.36
CA SER A 438 4.85 -39.43 5.47
C SER A 438 5.92 -38.39 5.12
N THR A 439 6.19 -38.14 3.84
CA THR A 439 7.29 -37.26 3.40
C THR A 439 6.90 -36.35 2.24
N VAL A 440 7.62 -35.25 2.11
CA VAL A 440 7.63 -34.40 0.93
C VAL A 440 9.04 -34.39 0.36
N SER A 441 9.17 -34.67 -0.93
CA SER A 441 10.43 -34.61 -1.66
C SER A 441 10.34 -33.52 -2.72
N VAL A 442 11.35 -32.65 -2.78
CA VAL A 442 11.51 -31.66 -3.85
C VAL A 442 12.81 -31.89 -4.59
N LYS A 443 12.74 -31.76 -5.92
CA LYS A 443 13.91 -31.80 -6.79
C LYS A 443 13.89 -30.57 -7.69
N VAL A 444 14.98 -29.82 -7.68
CA VAL A 444 15.13 -28.64 -8.54
C VAL A 444 16.51 -28.65 -9.14
N GLN A 445 16.61 -28.35 -10.42
CA GLN A 445 17.89 -28.19 -11.09
C GLN A 445 17.86 -27.02 -12.07
N GLY A 446 19.04 -26.47 -12.31
CA GLY A 446 19.17 -25.29 -13.14
C GLY A 446 20.60 -24.92 -13.45
N THR A 447 20.74 -23.74 -14.04
CA THR A 447 22.00 -23.18 -14.50
C THR A 447 22.20 -21.77 -13.98
N PHE A 448 23.46 -21.32 -14.04
CA PHE A 448 23.82 -19.92 -13.94
C PHE A 448 24.15 -19.40 -15.33
N ASN A 449 23.64 -18.22 -15.66
CA ASN A 449 24.19 -17.45 -16.79
C ASN A 449 25.43 -16.68 -16.28
N LEU A 450 26.61 -17.27 -16.44
CA LEU A 450 27.89 -16.69 -15.98
C LEU A 450 28.59 -15.95 -17.11
N THR A 451 29.07 -14.73 -16.83
CA THR A 451 30.03 -14.02 -17.68
C THR A 451 31.45 -14.20 -17.13
N GLU A 452 32.50 -14.01 -17.96
CA GLU A 452 33.91 -14.24 -17.56
C GLU A 452 34.31 -13.49 -16.26
N ASP A 453 33.71 -12.32 -16.01
CA ASP A 453 33.96 -11.48 -14.85
C ASP A 453 33.16 -11.88 -13.58
N ASN A 454 32.15 -12.75 -13.70
CA ASN A 454 31.18 -13.06 -12.64
C ASN A 454 31.32 -14.50 -12.12
N LYS A 455 32.39 -14.79 -11.37
CA LYS A 455 32.54 -16.07 -10.69
C LYS A 455 31.67 -16.16 -9.43
N LEU A 456 30.94 -17.28 -9.30
CA LEU A 456 30.16 -17.62 -8.11
C LEU A 456 31.08 -17.72 -6.87
N GLU A 457 30.71 -17.03 -5.81
CA GLU A 457 31.40 -17.05 -4.51
C GLU A 457 30.64 -17.89 -3.49
N GLN A 458 29.31 -17.78 -3.47
CA GLN A 458 28.45 -18.51 -2.54
C GLN A 458 27.11 -18.81 -3.22
N PHE A 459 26.56 -20.00 -3.00
CA PHE A 459 25.19 -20.33 -3.35
C PHE A 459 24.48 -20.96 -2.16
N SER A 460 23.46 -20.27 -1.65
CA SER A 460 22.66 -20.70 -0.52
C SER A 460 21.28 -21.10 -1.00
N CYS A 461 20.75 -22.20 -0.46
CA CYS A 461 19.38 -22.64 -0.70
C CYS A 461 18.66 -22.79 0.63
N TYR A 462 17.41 -22.36 0.68
CA TYR A 462 16.52 -22.56 1.81
C TYR A 462 15.24 -23.22 1.33
N VAL A 463 14.91 -24.38 1.90
CA VAL A 463 13.62 -25.03 1.70
C VAL A 463 12.80 -24.73 2.94
N ASN A 464 11.69 -24.02 2.74
CA ASN A 464 10.74 -23.71 3.79
C ASN A 464 11.34 -22.93 4.97
N GLY A 465 12.37 -22.11 4.69
CA GLY A 465 13.14 -21.35 5.66
C GLY A 465 14.32 -22.11 6.27
N ASN A 466 14.43 -23.42 6.05
CA ASN A 466 15.55 -24.22 6.55
C ASN A 466 16.68 -24.23 5.51
N PRO A 467 17.94 -23.97 5.91
CA PRO A 467 19.07 -24.07 4.99
C PRO A 467 19.24 -25.52 4.54
N VAL A 468 19.45 -25.71 3.24
CA VAL A 468 19.68 -27.03 2.63
C VAL A 468 20.92 -27.00 1.75
N GLU A 469 21.57 -28.14 1.64
CA GLU A 469 22.75 -28.29 0.80
C GLU A 469 22.36 -28.28 -0.68
N ILE A 470 23.12 -27.54 -1.48
CA ILE A 470 22.92 -27.45 -2.93
C ILE A 470 24.20 -27.88 -3.63
N LYS A 471 24.07 -28.79 -4.59
CA LYS A 471 25.21 -29.26 -5.38
C LYS A 471 25.45 -28.28 -6.51
N VAL A 472 26.69 -27.81 -6.65
CA VAL A 472 27.10 -26.91 -7.73
C VAL A 472 28.28 -27.52 -8.48
N GLU A 473 28.13 -27.68 -9.78
CA GLU A 473 29.14 -28.19 -10.70
C GLU A 473 29.28 -27.21 -11.87
N GLU A 474 30.37 -26.45 -11.88
CA GLU A 474 30.60 -25.36 -12.84
C GLU A 474 29.45 -24.34 -12.89
N ALA A 475 28.68 -24.32 -13.98
CA ALA A 475 27.53 -23.44 -14.20
C ALA A 475 26.19 -24.14 -13.92
N ARG A 476 26.19 -25.39 -13.43
CA ARG A 476 24.99 -26.17 -13.11
C ARG A 476 24.81 -26.31 -11.61
N TRP A 477 23.55 -26.38 -11.18
CA TRP A 477 23.21 -26.63 -9.79
C TRP A 477 22.02 -27.58 -9.67
N SER A 478 21.99 -28.35 -8.58
CA SER A 478 20.87 -29.24 -8.26
C SER A 478 20.61 -29.31 -6.76
N LEU A 479 19.32 -29.40 -6.44
CA LEU A 479 18.76 -29.53 -5.12
C LEU A 479 17.90 -30.80 -5.09
N VAL A 480 18.12 -31.64 -4.09
CA VAL A 480 17.23 -32.74 -3.75
C VAL A 480 17.06 -32.69 -2.23
N GLU A 481 15.84 -32.39 -1.78
CA GLU A 481 15.53 -32.32 -0.35
C GLU A 481 14.32 -33.18 -0.04
N THR A 482 14.35 -33.89 1.07
CA THR A 482 13.22 -34.68 1.58
C THR A 482 13.01 -34.41 3.06
N TYR A 483 11.80 -34.02 3.43
CA TYR A 483 11.45 -33.73 4.81
C TYR A 483 10.13 -34.41 5.21
N ALA A 484 9.92 -34.57 6.52
CA ALA A 484 8.70 -35.18 7.04
C ALA A 484 7.48 -34.32 6.74
N LYS A 485 6.42 -34.95 6.23
CA LYS A 485 5.14 -34.28 5.98
C LYS A 485 4.59 -33.71 7.29
N SER A 486 4.18 -32.46 7.27
CA SER A 486 3.63 -31.78 8.43
C SER A 486 2.27 -31.15 8.10
N ALA A 487 1.67 -30.48 9.08
CA ALA A 487 0.39 -29.79 8.90
C ALA A 487 0.42 -28.78 7.73
N ARG A 488 1.61 -28.29 7.37
CA ARG A 488 1.78 -27.40 6.22
C ARG A 488 1.41 -28.11 4.91
N ASP A 489 1.89 -29.34 4.72
CA ASP A 489 1.88 -30.00 3.41
C ASP A 489 0.49 -30.60 3.04
N ASN A 490 -0.50 -30.45 3.90
CA ASN A 490 -1.85 -30.99 3.73
C ASN A 490 -2.68 -30.22 2.68
N MET A 491 -3.64 -30.92 2.04
CA MET A 491 -4.59 -30.30 1.12
C MET A 491 -5.45 -29.25 1.84
N TRP A 492 -5.58 -28.11 1.18
CA TRP A 492 -6.22 -26.93 1.72
C TRP A 492 -7.73 -26.91 1.42
N SER A 493 -8.54 -26.62 2.45
CA SER A 493 -9.87 -26.03 2.24
C SER A 493 -9.70 -24.54 2.02
N ARG A 494 -10.56 -23.87 1.22
CA ARG A 494 -10.39 -22.49 0.77
C ARG A 494 -10.22 -21.33 1.80
N TRP A 495 -9.99 -21.66 3.06
CA TRP A 495 -10.19 -20.80 4.23
C TRP A 495 -9.13 -20.89 5.33
N ARG A 496 -8.04 -21.64 5.17
CA ARG A 496 -6.96 -21.73 6.19
C ARG A 496 -5.67 -21.08 5.69
N SER A 497 -5.43 -19.80 5.98
CA SER A 497 -4.12 -19.17 5.68
C SER A 497 -3.01 -19.72 6.59
N PRO A 498 -1.74 -19.86 6.15
CA PRO A 498 -1.18 -19.61 4.80
C PRO A 498 -1.31 -20.81 3.85
N ALA A 499 -0.99 -20.60 2.57
CA ALA A 499 -0.91 -21.62 1.51
C ALA A 499 0.18 -22.66 1.82
N ALA A 500 -0.09 -23.53 2.79
CA ALA A 500 0.94 -24.31 3.44
C ALA A 500 1.40 -25.53 2.59
N HIS A 501 0.67 -25.84 1.51
CA HIS A 501 1.01 -26.87 0.54
C HIS A 501 2.09 -26.46 -0.47
N GLN A 502 2.48 -25.18 -0.49
CA GLN A 502 3.60 -24.71 -1.31
C GLN A 502 4.92 -24.95 -0.58
N VAL A 503 5.83 -25.66 -1.24
CA VAL A 503 7.23 -25.71 -0.81
C VAL A 503 7.89 -24.44 -1.29
N ILE A 504 8.31 -23.61 -0.33
CA ILE A 504 8.99 -22.35 -0.61
C ILE A 504 10.48 -22.66 -0.73
N ILE A 505 11.05 -22.40 -1.90
CA ILE A 505 12.49 -22.57 -2.13
C ILE A 505 13.09 -21.19 -2.43
N ILE A 506 14.05 -20.76 -1.62
CA ILE A 506 14.78 -19.51 -1.81
C ILE A 506 16.22 -19.85 -2.18
N LEU A 507 16.63 -19.42 -3.36
CA LEU A 507 17.99 -19.56 -3.88
C LEU A 507 18.67 -18.19 -3.85
N VAL A 508 19.87 -18.11 -3.29
CA VAL A 508 20.67 -16.87 -3.23
C VAL A 508 22.08 -17.15 -3.70
N ALA A 509 22.44 -16.60 -4.86
CA ALA A 509 23.78 -16.66 -5.42
C ALA A 509 24.51 -15.34 -5.18
N ARG A 510 25.74 -15.39 -4.67
CA ARG A 510 26.65 -14.25 -4.54
C ARG A 510 27.82 -14.45 -5.48
N PHE A 511 28.19 -13.39 -6.20
CA PHE A 511 29.30 -13.37 -7.14
C PHE A 511 30.41 -12.45 -6.63
N LYS A 512 31.67 -12.74 -6.99
CA LYS A 512 32.86 -11.99 -6.52
C LYS A 512 32.83 -10.48 -6.79
N THR A 513 32.01 -10.02 -7.73
CA THR A 513 31.82 -8.60 -8.11
C THR A 513 30.77 -7.88 -7.25
N ALA A 514 30.44 -8.42 -6.07
CA ALA A 514 29.49 -7.88 -5.09
C ALA A 514 28.01 -7.85 -5.53
N ARG A 515 27.66 -8.49 -6.65
CA ARG A 515 26.26 -8.70 -7.05
C ARG A 515 25.73 -9.99 -6.42
N ALA A 516 24.53 -9.91 -5.85
CA ALA A 516 23.77 -11.07 -5.38
C ALA A 516 22.49 -11.21 -6.21
N VAL A 517 22.09 -12.44 -6.50
CA VAL A 517 20.91 -12.77 -7.29
C VAL A 517 20.07 -13.74 -6.48
N GLY A 518 18.79 -13.45 -6.34
CA GLY A 518 17.83 -14.27 -5.62
C GLY A 518 16.81 -14.89 -6.57
N LYS A 519 16.31 -16.08 -6.24
CA LYS A 519 15.15 -16.69 -6.91
C LYS A 519 14.24 -17.36 -5.89
N LEU A 520 12.95 -17.05 -5.95
CA LEU A 520 11.90 -17.68 -5.18
C LEU A 520 11.17 -18.69 -6.07
N LEU A 521 11.03 -19.92 -5.61
CA LEU A 521 10.20 -20.95 -6.24
C LEU A 521 9.10 -21.36 -5.27
N LEU A 522 7.90 -21.53 -5.81
CA LEU A 522 6.73 -22.04 -5.10
C LEU A 522 6.31 -23.33 -5.80
N LEU A 523 6.56 -24.49 -5.16
CA LEU A 523 6.25 -25.82 -5.70
C LEU A 523 5.02 -26.44 -5.06
#